data_AF-A0A7J3J1I0-F1
#
_entry.id   AF-A0A7J3J1I0-F1
#
_cell.length_a   1.000
_cell.length_b   1.000
_cell.length_c   1.000
_cell.angle_alpha   90.00
_cell.angle_beta   90.00
_cell.angle_gamma   90.00
#
_symmetry.space_group_name_H-M   'P 1'
#
loop_
_entity.id
_entity.type
_entity.pdbx_description
1 polymer ?
#
loop_
_entity_poly.entity_id
_entity_poly.type
_entity_poly.pdbx_seq_one_letter_code
_entity_poly.pdbx_strand_id
1 'polypeptide(L)'
;MRIVVFKEKGKPPYCCPKAMARAGFRDFRTNTALGNFVFDVDLPQYIQDLASKCGSVIAGNADVWFIALDAMIDFSNMPEILSESNHIETELNRLETLFEEFKRVKRDPLKKKNFVEWNKRLETAFKNYKSSEAYNNVRAVINESVEKGKSSILFHEANACPEFWEQTRLATGYNPAEFLLACAKSLL
;
A
#
# COMPACT_ATOMS: atom_id res chain seq x y z
N MET A 1 4.74 2.89 -3.54
CA MET A 1 4.00 1.66 -3.19
C MET A 1 4.65 1.04 -1.96
N ARG A 2 3.85 0.40 -1.11
CA ARG A 2 4.34 -0.46 -0.02
C ARG A 2 3.95 -1.91 -0.32
N ILE A 3 4.95 -2.74 -0.53
CA ILE A 3 4.84 -4.15 -0.91
C ILE A 3 5.19 -4.99 0.31
N VAL A 4 4.29 -5.88 0.73
CA VAL A 4 4.53 -6.77 1.87
C VAL A 4 5.08 -8.10 1.38
N VAL A 5 6.24 -8.49 1.91
CA VAL A 5 6.89 -9.77 1.69
C VAL A 5 7.21 -10.41 3.03
N PHE A 6 7.08 -11.73 3.12
CA PHE A 6 7.42 -12.46 4.33
C PHE A 6 7.84 -13.89 4.02
N LYS A 7 8.49 -14.54 4.99
CA LYS A 7 8.89 -15.93 4.94
C LYS A 7 8.63 -16.58 6.30
N GLU A 8 7.85 -17.65 6.30
CA GLU A 8 7.72 -18.56 7.45
C GLU A 8 8.80 -19.64 7.39
N LYS A 9 9.11 -20.26 8.53
CA LYS A 9 10.12 -21.33 8.61
C LYS A 9 9.74 -22.50 7.71
N GLY A 10 10.70 -22.99 6.93
CA GLY A 10 10.50 -24.12 6.02
C GLY A 10 9.62 -23.83 4.80
N LYS A 11 9.16 -22.59 4.61
CA LYS A 11 8.40 -22.17 3.42
C LYS A 11 9.24 -21.24 2.53
N PRO A 12 8.94 -21.18 1.23
CA PRO A 12 9.51 -20.14 0.36
C PRO A 12 9.00 -18.75 0.78
N PRO A 13 9.76 -17.68 0.46
CA PRO A 13 9.25 -16.32 0.56
C PRO A 13 7.94 -16.13 -0.20
N TYR A 14 7.06 -15.31 0.34
CA TYR A 14 5.78 -14.93 -0.24
C TYR A 14 5.67 -13.42 -0.36
N CYS A 15 5.25 -12.93 -1.52
CA CYS A 15 4.84 -11.56 -1.75
C CYS A 15 3.32 -11.47 -1.79
N CYS A 16 2.73 -10.54 -1.05
CA CYS A 16 1.32 -10.22 -1.22
C CYS A 16 1.09 -9.71 -2.66
N PRO A 17 0.03 -10.15 -3.37
CA PRO A 17 -0.20 -9.76 -4.76
C PRO A 17 -0.75 -8.34 -4.91
N LYS A 18 -1.02 -7.64 -3.80
CA LYS A 18 -1.39 -6.23 -3.81
C LYS A 18 -0.46 -5.42 -2.93
N ALA A 19 -0.20 -4.18 -3.36
CA ALA A 19 0.48 -3.18 -2.57
C ALA A 19 -0.44 -2.03 -2.20
N MET A 20 -0.06 -1.30 -1.15
CA MET A 20 -0.64 -0.01 -0.85
C MET A 20 0.09 1.07 -1.67
N ALA A 21 -0.62 1.77 -2.54
CA ALA A 21 -0.12 2.94 -3.23
C ALA A 21 -0.55 4.22 -2.50
N ARG A 22 0.28 5.26 -2.59
CA ARG A 22 -0.05 6.61 -2.12
C ARG A 22 0.06 7.56 -3.30
N ALA A 23 -0.91 8.43 -3.50
CA ALA A 23 -0.91 9.45 -4.55
C ALA A 23 -1.25 10.83 -3.97
N GLY A 24 -0.67 11.89 -4.53
CA GLY A 24 -0.88 13.28 -4.09
C GLY A 24 -0.73 14.27 -5.25
N PHE A 25 -1.36 15.44 -5.12
CA PHE A 25 -1.48 16.46 -6.17
C PHE A 25 -0.18 17.13 -6.62
N ARG A 26 0.84 17.22 -5.74
CA ARG A 26 2.02 18.07 -6.01
C ARG A 26 3.36 17.41 -5.74
N ASP A 27 3.36 16.17 -5.27
CA ASP A 27 4.58 15.43 -4.99
C ASP A 27 4.30 13.93 -5.09
N PHE A 28 4.76 13.31 -6.17
CA PHE A 28 5.13 11.89 -6.18
C PHE A 28 6.38 11.63 -5.29
N ARG A 29 6.79 12.62 -4.48
CA ARG A 29 7.89 12.53 -3.52
C ARG A 29 7.36 12.08 -2.16
N THR A 30 7.74 10.85 -1.82
CA THR A 30 8.21 10.41 -0.49
C THR A 30 7.46 10.92 0.75
N ASN A 31 6.86 9.97 1.50
CA ASN A 31 6.70 10.02 2.95
C ASN A 31 6.28 11.37 3.58
N THR A 32 5.05 11.81 3.34
CA THR A 32 4.35 12.65 4.32
C THR A 32 3.45 11.75 5.16
N ALA A 33 3.76 11.69 6.46
CA ALA A 33 3.02 10.91 7.47
C ALA A 33 1.55 11.37 7.64
N LEU A 34 1.09 12.39 6.92
CA LEU A 34 -0.24 12.97 6.97
C LEU A 34 -0.56 13.64 5.61
N GLY A 35 -1.26 12.99 4.67
CA GLY A 35 -1.91 13.77 3.59
C GLY A 35 -2.21 13.15 2.24
N ASN A 36 -1.59 12.03 1.84
CA ASN A 36 -1.82 11.48 0.49
C ASN A 36 -3.00 10.51 0.45
N PHE A 37 -3.74 10.50 -0.66
CA PHE A 37 -4.77 9.50 -0.95
C PHE A 37 -4.13 8.10 -0.98
N VAL A 38 -4.89 7.12 -0.51
CA VAL A 38 -4.42 5.74 -0.38
C VAL A 38 -5.18 4.86 -1.37
N PHE A 39 -4.47 4.03 -2.13
CA PHE A 39 -5.05 3.10 -3.10
C PHE A 39 -4.50 1.70 -2.90
N ASP A 40 -5.24 0.67 -3.31
CA ASP A 40 -4.63 -0.62 -3.62
C ASP A 40 -4.20 -0.68 -5.06
N VAL A 41 -3.12 -1.40 -5.31
CA VAL A 41 -2.60 -1.67 -6.65
C VAL A 41 -2.29 -3.15 -6.77
N ASP A 42 -2.67 -3.74 -7.90
CA ASP A 42 -2.36 -5.12 -8.23
C ASP A 42 -0.90 -5.19 -8.68
N LEU A 43 -0.13 -6.10 -8.09
CA LEU A 43 1.29 -6.25 -8.41
C LEU A 43 1.48 -7.25 -9.54
N PRO A 44 2.12 -6.86 -10.65
CA PRO A 44 2.53 -7.79 -11.70
C PRO A 44 3.46 -8.86 -11.13
N GLN A 45 3.41 -10.09 -11.66
CA GLN A 45 4.22 -11.21 -11.18
C GLN A 45 5.71 -10.86 -11.12
N TYR A 46 6.21 -10.12 -12.11
CA TYR A 46 7.59 -9.63 -12.14
C TYR A 46 7.96 -8.83 -10.88
N ILE A 47 7.10 -7.92 -10.42
CA ILE A 47 7.33 -7.13 -9.21
C ILE A 47 7.26 -8.01 -7.96
N GLN A 48 6.33 -8.98 -7.92
CA GLN A 48 6.21 -9.91 -6.80
C GLN A 48 7.47 -10.77 -6.63
N ASP A 49 8.01 -11.30 -7.72
CA ASP A 49 9.23 -12.12 -7.73
C ASP A 49 10.44 -11.28 -7.31
N LEU A 50 10.56 -10.07 -7.85
CA LEU A 50 11.66 -9.18 -7.52
C LEU A 50 11.59 -8.70 -6.06
N ALA A 51 10.39 -8.38 -5.55
CA ALA A 51 10.19 -8.02 -4.15
C ALA A 51 10.56 -9.16 -3.21
N SER A 52 10.17 -10.39 -3.54
CA SER A 52 10.53 -11.60 -2.77
C SER A 52 12.05 -11.81 -2.74
N LYS A 53 12.72 -11.58 -3.87
CA LYS A 53 14.18 -11.64 -3.97
C LYS A 53 14.84 -10.55 -3.13
N CYS A 54 14.37 -9.30 -3.22
CA CYS A 54 14.87 -8.20 -2.40
C CYS A 54 14.70 -8.48 -0.89
N GLY A 55 13.52 -8.95 -0.47
CA GLY A 55 13.27 -9.34 0.92
C GLY A 55 14.23 -10.42 1.40
N SER A 56 14.48 -11.44 0.58
CA SER A 56 15.43 -12.51 0.89
C SER A 56 16.87 -12.00 1.04
N VAL A 57 17.30 -11.09 0.15
CA VAL A 57 18.64 -10.47 0.25
C VAL A 57 18.77 -9.64 1.53
N ILE A 58 17.76 -8.84 1.87
CA ILE A 58 17.76 -8.00 3.09
C ILE A 58 17.74 -8.86 4.35
N ALA A 59 16.97 -9.94 4.37
CA ALA A 59 16.87 -10.84 5.51
C ALA A 59 18.12 -11.71 5.71
N GLY A 60 18.98 -11.84 4.70
CA GLY A 60 20.19 -12.65 4.75
C GLY A 60 19.87 -14.11 5.08
N ASN A 61 20.53 -14.63 6.12
CA ASN A 61 20.37 -16.02 6.56
C ASN A 61 19.20 -16.24 7.53
N ALA A 62 18.31 -15.26 7.72
CA ALA A 62 17.17 -15.43 8.61
C ALA A 62 16.20 -16.50 8.07
N ASP A 63 15.87 -17.47 8.92
CA ASP A 63 14.92 -18.53 8.56
C ASP A 63 13.49 -18.02 8.43
N VAL A 64 13.16 -16.95 9.14
CA VAL A 64 11.84 -16.33 9.22
C VAL A 64 11.99 -14.81 9.19
N TRP A 65 11.15 -14.12 8.42
CA TRP A 65 11.19 -12.67 8.34
C TRP A 65 9.88 -12.08 7.79
N PHE A 66 9.64 -10.81 8.11
CA PHE A 66 8.53 -10.02 7.59
C PHE A 66 9.08 -8.63 7.23
N ILE A 67 8.88 -8.19 5.99
CA ILE A 67 9.42 -6.93 5.47
C ILE A 67 8.35 -6.24 4.62
N ALA A 68 8.14 -4.94 4.87
CA ALA A 68 7.39 -4.05 4.00
C ALA A 68 8.39 -3.22 3.17
N LEU A 69 8.47 -3.50 1.88
CA LEU A 69 9.34 -2.79 0.95
C LEU A 69 8.61 -1.57 0.38
N ASP A 70 9.21 -0.39 0.49
CA ASP A 70 8.74 0.79 -0.21
C ASP A 70 9.44 0.91 -1.57
N ALA A 71 8.62 1.04 -2.61
CA ALA A 71 9.05 1.06 -3.98
C ALA A 71 8.35 2.15 -4.79
N MET A 72 9.06 2.66 -5.80
CA MET A 72 8.52 3.61 -6.78
C MET A 72 8.83 3.10 -8.18
N ILE A 73 8.03 3.52 -9.15
CA ILE A 73 8.33 3.29 -10.56
C ILE A 73 9.05 4.51 -11.08
N ASP A 74 10.16 4.28 -11.76
CA ASP A 74 10.83 5.32 -12.50
C ASP A 74 10.07 5.61 -13.80
N PHE A 75 9.38 6.75 -13.81
CA PHE A 75 8.61 7.25 -14.96
C PHE A 75 9.44 8.13 -15.90
N SER A 76 10.74 8.28 -15.69
CA SER A 76 11.58 9.20 -16.49
C SER A 76 11.53 8.92 -18.00
N ASN A 77 11.21 7.68 -18.40
CA ASN A 77 11.10 7.26 -19.79
C ASN A 77 9.65 6.97 -20.23
N MET A 78 8.63 7.48 -19.52
CA MET A 78 7.20 7.22 -19.80
C MET A 78 6.38 8.52 -19.80
N PRO A 79 6.65 9.45 -20.75
CA PRO A 79 6.01 10.77 -20.79
C PRO A 79 4.49 10.70 -21.04
N GLU A 80 3.99 9.66 -21.69
CA GLU A 80 2.55 9.49 -21.95
C GLU A 80 1.73 9.33 -20.66
N ILE A 81 2.28 8.73 -19.61
CA ILE A 81 1.59 8.57 -18.32
C ILE A 81 1.41 9.94 -17.64
N LEU A 82 2.31 10.89 -17.89
CA LEU A 82 2.23 12.26 -17.38
C LEU A 82 1.17 13.10 -18.10
N SER A 83 0.70 12.68 -19.28
CA SER A 83 -0.27 13.43 -20.08
C SER A 83 -1.71 13.38 -19.54
N GLU A 84 -2.01 12.46 -18.61
CA GLU A 84 -3.33 12.30 -17.98
C GLU A 84 -3.50 13.14 -16.69
N SER A 85 -2.54 14.03 -16.37
CA SER A 85 -2.49 14.75 -15.11
C SER A 85 -3.80 15.49 -14.76
N ASN A 86 -4.45 16.12 -15.75
CA ASN A 86 -5.67 16.90 -15.55
C ASN A 86 -6.89 16.01 -15.21
N HIS A 87 -6.96 14.80 -15.81
CA HIS A 87 -8.00 13.84 -15.50
C HIS A 87 -7.81 13.28 -14.08
N ILE A 88 -6.60 12.87 -13.74
CA ILE A 88 -6.26 12.35 -12.41
C ILE A 88 -6.54 13.41 -11.33
N GLU A 89 -6.17 14.67 -11.57
CA GLU A 89 -6.45 15.77 -10.65
C GLU A 89 -7.96 15.94 -10.40
N THR A 90 -8.77 15.86 -11.45
CA THR A 90 -10.23 15.96 -11.35
C THR A 90 -10.80 14.81 -10.49
N GLU A 91 -10.35 13.57 -10.72
CA GLU A 91 -10.81 12.41 -9.95
C GLU A 91 -10.33 12.47 -8.48
N LEU A 92 -9.10 12.93 -8.22
CA LEU A 92 -8.62 13.14 -6.86
C LEU A 92 -9.42 14.22 -6.12
N ASN A 93 -9.82 15.30 -6.79
CA ASN A 93 -10.69 16.33 -6.19
C ASN A 93 -12.06 15.74 -5.79
N ARG A 94 -12.63 14.86 -6.61
CA ARG A 94 -13.89 14.15 -6.29
C ARG A 94 -13.75 13.26 -5.05
N LEU A 95 -12.55 12.78 -4.74
CA LEU A 95 -12.27 11.93 -3.58
C LEU A 95 -12.06 12.70 -2.28
N GLU A 96 -11.81 14.01 -2.33
CA GLU A 96 -11.37 14.79 -1.18
C GLU A 96 -12.35 14.68 0.00
N THR A 97 -13.65 14.88 -0.23
CA THR A 97 -14.68 14.80 0.81
C THR A 97 -14.72 13.42 1.49
N LEU A 98 -14.67 12.34 0.71
CA LEU A 98 -14.69 10.97 1.23
C LEU A 98 -13.43 10.65 2.02
N PHE A 99 -12.28 11.14 1.54
CA PHE A 99 -11.01 10.93 2.20
C PHE A 99 -10.86 11.77 3.48
N GLU A 100 -11.43 12.98 3.52
CA GLU A 100 -11.53 13.79 4.73
C GLU A 100 -12.39 13.13 5.80
N GLU A 101 -13.50 12.49 5.42
CA GLU A 101 -14.30 11.71 6.37
C GLU A 101 -13.48 10.57 6.99
N PHE A 102 -12.75 9.81 6.18
CA PHE A 102 -11.85 8.78 6.67
C PHE A 102 -10.79 9.35 7.63
N LYS A 103 -10.15 10.47 7.28
CA LYS A 103 -9.16 11.15 8.13
C LYS A 103 -9.78 11.64 9.45
N ARG A 104 -11.02 12.14 9.42
CA ARG A 104 -11.77 12.57 10.60
C ARG A 104 -11.99 11.41 11.56
N VAL A 105 -12.45 10.25 11.07
CA VAL A 105 -12.61 9.05 11.93
C VAL A 105 -11.27 8.58 12.49
N LYS A 106 -10.19 8.60 11.70
CA LYS A 106 -8.85 8.21 12.18
C LYS A 106 -8.32 9.10 13.33
N ARG A 107 -8.67 10.39 13.33
CA ARG A 107 -8.32 11.34 14.38
C ARG A 107 -9.23 11.27 15.61
N ASP A 108 -10.36 10.58 15.51
CA ASP A 108 -11.35 10.47 16.58
C ASP A 108 -10.75 9.85 17.85
N PRO A 109 -10.86 10.49 19.03
CA PRO A 109 -10.35 9.96 20.29
C PRO A 109 -11.06 8.67 20.74
N LEU A 110 -12.21 8.32 20.14
CA LEU A 110 -12.92 7.07 20.40
C LEU A 110 -12.01 5.85 20.24
N LYS A 111 -10.97 5.90 19.40
CA LYS A 111 -9.98 4.83 19.26
C LYS A 111 -9.36 4.37 20.58
N LYS A 112 -9.23 5.27 21.56
CA LYS A 112 -8.67 4.97 22.89
C LYS A 112 -9.73 4.52 23.90
N LYS A 113 -11.01 4.80 23.64
CA LYS A 113 -12.13 4.56 24.58
C LYS A 113 -12.98 3.34 24.19
N ASN A 114 -13.22 3.17 22.89
CA ASN A 114 -13.98 2.08 22.31
C ASN A 114 -13.40 1.75 20.92
N PHE A 115 -12.35 0.95 20.91
CA PHE A 115 -11.64 0.58 19.69
C PHE A 115 -12.53 -0.18 18.69
N VAL A 116 -13.42 -1.05 19.18
CA VAL A 116 -14.29 -1.86 18.31
C VAL A 116 -15.22 -0.97 17.49
N GLU A 117 -15.89 -0.02 18.14
CA GLU A 117 -16.78 0.90 17.45
C GLU A 117 -16.01 1.86 16.52
N TRP A 118 -14.88 2.38 17.00
CA TRP A 118 -14.00 3.21 16.19
C TRP A 118 -13.53 2.47 14.92
N ASN A 119 -13.11 1.21 15.03
CA ASN A 119 -12.62 0.43 13.89
C ASN A 119 -13.74 0.14 12.88
N LYS A 120 -14.96 -0.15 13.34
CA LYS A 120 -16.13 -0.29 12.44
C LYS A 120 -16.40 0.98 11.64
N ARG A 121 -16.36 2.14 12.31
CA ARG A 121 -16.53 3.45 11.65
C ARG A 121 -15.42 3.71 10.65
N LEU A 122 -14.17 3.36 11.00
CA LEU A 122 -13.01 3.54 10.12
C LEU A 122 -13.12 2.67 8.86
N GLU A 123 -13.45 1.39 9.02
CA GLU A 123 -13.66 0.45 7.91
C GLU A 123 -14.82 0.89 7.00
N THR A 124 -15.91 1.38 7.59
CA THR A 124 -17.05 1.90 6.84
C THR A 124 -16.66 3.13 6.01
N ALA A 125 -15.98 4.11 6.62
CA ALA A 125 -15.52 5.31 5.92
C ALA A 125 -14.56 4.96 4.78
N PHE A 126 -13.60 4.05 5.03
CA PHE A 126 -12.67 3.63 4.00
C PHE A 126 -13.35 2.82 2.89
N LYS A 127 -14.33 1.97 3.21
CA LYS A 127 -15.13 1.24 2.24
C LYS A 127 -15.89 2.20 1.32
N ASN A 128 -16.53 3.23 1.86
CA ASN A 128 -17.23 4.25 1.07
C ASN A 128 -16.29 4.98 0.12
N TYR A 129 -15.11 5.37 0.61
CA TYR A 129 -14.03 5.95 -0.19
C TYR A 129 -13.62 5.00 -1.33
N LYS A 130 -13.32 3.73 -1.01
CA LYS A 130 -12.89 2.70 -1.96
C LYS A 130 -13.96 2.31 -2.99
N SER A 131 -15.24 2.38 -2.64
CA SER A 131 -16.35 2.03 -3.54
C SER A 131 -16.74 3.14 -4.51
N SER A 132 -16.16 4.33 -4.38
CA SER A 132 -16.48 5.45 -5.27
C SER A 132 -15.94 5.23 -6.68
N GLU A 133 -16.64 5.77 -7.68
CA GLU A 133 -16.20 5.75 -9.07
C GLU A 133 -14.83 6.42 -9.23
N ALA A 134 -14.64 7.57 -8.59
CA ALA A 134 -13.38 8.32 -8.66
C ALA A 134 -12.19 7.52 -8.11
N TYR A 135 -12.40 6.69 -7.09
CA TYR A 135 -11.37 5.79 -6.59
C TYR A 135 -10.97 4.77 -7.65
N ASN A 136 -11.96 4.17 -8.32
CA ASN A 136 -11.72 3.16 -9.34
C ASN A 136 -11.03 3.76 -10.57
N ASN A 137 -11.36 4.98 -10.96
CA ASN A 137 -10.71 5.68 -12.06
C ASN A 137 -9.22 5.91 -11.78
N VAL A 138 -8.88 6.47 -10.61
CA VAL A 138 -7.47 6.67 -10.22
C VAL A 138 -6.75 5.33 -10.05
N ARG A 139 -7.42 4.32 -9.45
CA ARG A 139 -6.87 2.97 -9.31
C ARG A 139 -6.55 2.34 -10.66
N ALA A 140 -7.38 2.53 -11.68
CA ALA A 140 -7.15 2.00 -13.03
C ALA A 140 -5.86 2.58 -13.62
N VAL A 141 -5.69 3.91 -13.55
CA VAL A 141 -4.48 4.59 -14.02
C VAL A 141 -3.23 4.12 -13.26
N ILE A 142 -3.33 3.96 -11.93
CA ILE A 142 -2.23 3.43 -11.11
C ILE A 142 -1.85 2.01 -11.57
N ASN A 143 -2.83 1.11 -11.75
CA ASN A 143 -2.56 -0.26 -12.18
C ASN A 143 -1.92 -0.30 -13.57
N GLU A 144 -2.42 0.48 -14.52
CA GLU A 144 -1.85 0.55 -15.86
C GLU A 144 -0.41 1.08 -15.82
N SER A 145 -0.16 2.12 -15.02
CA SER A 145 1.17 2.68 -14.81
C SER A 145 2.11 1.65 -14.19
N VAL A 146 1.62 0.83 -13.25
CA VAL A 146 2.40 -0.24 -12.63
C VAL A 146 2.71 -1.37 -13.60
N GLU A 147 1.74 -1.77 -14.43
CA GLU A 147 1.93 -2.82 -15.42
C GLU A 147 2.93 -2.39 -16.51
N LYS A 148 2.80 -1.17 -17.03
CA LYS A 148 3.73 -0.60 -18.02
C LYS A 148 5.13 -0.39 -17.43
N GLY A 149 5.19 0.11 -16.20
CA GLY A 149 6.42 0.46 -15.48
C GLY A 149 7.11 -0.68 -14.72
N LYS A 150 6.61 -1.91 -14.79
CA LYS A 150 7.04 -3.01 -13.90
C LYS A 150 8.54 -3.31 -13.92
N SER A 151 9.20 -3.14 -15.06
CA SER A 151 10.66 -3.35 -15.22
C SER A 151 11.51 -2.21 -14.68
N SER A 152 10.90 -1.06 -14.39
CA SER A 152 11.55 0.16 -13.90
C SER A 152 11.26 0.42 -12.42
N ILE A 153 10.83 -0.62 -11.69
CA ILE A 153 10.59 -0.51 -10.26
C ILE A 153 11.91 -0.38 -9.48
N LEU A 154 11.93 0.57 -8.54
CA LEU A 154 13.05 0.85 -7.66
C LEU A 154 12.57 0.70 -6.21
N PHE A 155 13.19 -0.23 -5.48
CA PHE A 155 13.02 -0.39 -4.04
C PHE A 155 13.99 0.55 -3.33
N HIS A 156 13.46 1.44 -2.49
CA HIS A 156 14.26 2.50 -1.88
C HIS A 156 14.27 2.45 -0.35
N GLU A 157 13.36 1.70 0.27
CA GLU A 157 13.30 1.56 1.73
C GLU A 157 12.74 0.19 2.12
N ALA A 158 13.23 -0.36 3.23
CA ALA A 158 12.72 -1.60 3.81
C ALA A 158 12.30 -1.33 5.25
N ASN A 159 11.04 -1.61 5.55
CA ASN A 159 10.39 -1.24 6.78
C ASN A 159 9.76 -2.45 7.47
N ALA A 160 9.82 -2.47 8.80
CA ALA A 160 9.00 -3.35 9.64
C ALA A 160 8.01 -2.55 10.50
N CYS A 161 7.86 -1.25 10.23
CA CYS A 161 7.14 -0.32 11.09
C CYS A 161 5.60 -0.52 11.07
N PRO A 162 4.95 -0.67 12.24
CA PRO A 162 3.50 -0.81 12.36
C PRO A 162 2.64 0.38 11.90
N GLU A 163 3.23 1.57 11.80
CA GLU A 163 2.50 2.84 11.56
C GLU A 163 1.62 2.83 10.30
N PHE A 164 1.94 1.96 9.34
CA PHE A 164 1.22 1.86 8.08
C PHE A 164 0.41 0.59 7.89
N TRP A 165 0.37 -0.29 8.90
CA TRP A 165 -0.31 -1.57 8.78
C TRP A 165 -1.82 -1.40 8.67
N GLU A 166 -2.39 -0.43 9.37
CA GLU A 166 -3.81 -0.07 9.25
C GLU A 166 -4.19 0.28 7.81
N GLN A 167 -3.45 1.21 7.19
CA GLN A 167 -3.73 1.64 5.81
C GLN A 167 -3.44 0.52 4.80
N THR A 168 -2.39 -0.26 5.04
CA THR A 168 -2.07 -1.44 4.22
C THR A 168 -3.22 -2.44 4.27
N ARG A 169 -3.75 -2.73 5.46
CA ARG A 169 -4.91 -3.62 5.66
C ARG A 169 -6.16 -3.08 4.99
N LEU A 170 -6.49 -1.81 5.20
CA LEU A 170 -7.69 -1.21 4.63
C LEU A 170 -7.64 -1.14 3.10
N ALA A 171 -6.50 -0.75 2.54
CA ALA A 171 -6.33 -0.66 1.10
C ALA A 171 -6.33 -2.06 0.45
N THR A 172 -5.42 -2.92 0.88
CA THR A 172 -5.13 -4.19 0.18
C THR A 172 -6.03 -5.34 0.60
N GLY A 173 -6.64 -5.27 1.78
CA GLY A 173 -7.35 -6.39 2.42
C GLY A 173 -6.43 -7.36 3.16
N TYR A 174 -5.11 -7.24 3.03
CA TYR A 174 -4.15 -8.10 3.71
C TYR A 174 -3.76 -7.54 5.08
N ASN A 175 -3.88 -8.35 6.13
CA ASN A 175 -3.59 -7.93 7.49
C ASN A 175 -2.13 -8.25 7.87
N PRO A 176 -1.23 -7.24 7.97
CA PRO A 176 0.18 -7.49 8.30
C PRO A 176 0.39 -8.20 9.64
N ALA A 177 -0.50 -7.98 10.60
CA ALA A 177 -0.41 -8.60 11.92
C ALA A 177 -0.59 -10.13 11.85
N GLU A 178 -1.45 -10.62 10.94
CA GLU A 178 -1.65 -12.06 10.74
C GLU A 178 -0.41 -12.72 10.15
N PHE A 179 0.24 -12.09 9.17
CA PHE A 179 1.49 -12.60 8.59
C PHE A 179 2.64 -12.60 9.59
N LEU A 180 2.78 -11.52 10.37
CA LEU A 180 3.78 -11.46 11.43
C LEU A 180 3.56 -12.56 12.47
N LEU A 181 2.30 -12.79 12.87
CA LEU A 181 1.96 -13.85 13.81
C LEU A 181 2.23 -15.24 13.22
N ALA A 182 1.93 -15.46 11.95
CA ALA A 182 2.25 -16.71 11.26
C ALA A 182 3.76 -16.97 11.22
N CYS A 183 4.55 -15.94 10.89
CA CYS A 183 6.01 -15.98 10.95
C CYS A 183 6.49 -16.35 12.36
N ALA A 184 6.04 -15.64 13.39
CA ALA A 184 6.42 -15.91 14.79
C ALA A 184 6.04 -17.33 15.23
N LYS A 185 4.83 -17.81 14.88
CA LYS A 185 4.38 -19.17 15.19
C LYS A 185 5.20 -20.25 14.49
N SER A 186 5.70 -19.99 13.28
CA SER A 186 6.53 -20.96 12.55
C SER A 186 7.91 -21.22 13.19
N LEU A 187 8.31 -20.40 14.15
CA LEU A 187 9.55 -20.60 14.93
C LEU A 187 9.39 -21.62 16.07
N LEU A 188 8.16 -21.84 16.55
CA LEU A 188 7.82 -22.78 17.62
C LEU A 188 7.80 -24.22 17.08
#